data_AF-A0A2H0XGD0-F1
#
_entry.id   AF-A0A2H0XGD0-F1
#
_cell.length_a   1.000
_cell.length_b   1.000
_cell.length_c   1.000
_cell.angle_alpha   90.00
_cell.angle_beta   90.00
_cell.angle_gamma   90.00
#
_symmetry.space_group_name_H-M   'P 1'
#
loop_
_entity.id
_entity.type
_entity.pdbx_description
1 polymer ?
#
loop_
_entity_poly.entity_id
_entity_poly.type
_entity_poly.pdbx_seq_one_letter_code
_entity_poly.pdbx_strand_id
1 'polypeptide(L)'
;MHAPDAWDVSTGGGVVVAILDSGLSLNHPEFSGRVVQGYNFVNNSTEARDDNGHGTHVAGIVGMGIDNGVGSVGIAPNAIIMPIKVLDSENFGALDQINEGIVFAVNRGAKVINMSLASREKSLVLLEDALNFAATHDVLVVAAVGNEASNTPMYPAWYDQTMAISATNPKDNFWGLSNWGEWVDISAPGETVWSTWWKKGG
;
A
#
# COMPACT_ATOMS: atom_id res chain seq x y z
N MET A 1 -14.87 -9.38 5.46
CA MET A 1 -15.10 -8.38 4.40
C MET A 1 -15.90 -8.98 3.25
N HIS A 2 -16.79 -8.21 2.61
CA HIS A 2 -17.72 -8.69 1.57
C HIS A 2 -17.40 -8.09 0.18
N ALA A 3 -16.16 -8.28 -0.29
CA ALA A 3 -15.73 -7.72 -1.58
C ALA A 3 -16.55 -8.22 -2.79
N PRO A 4 -16.94 -9.50 -2.89
CA PRO A 4 -17.78 -9.97 -4.00
C PRO A 4 -19.10 -9.22 -4.13
N ASP A 5 -19.78 -8.94 -3.02
CA ASP A 5 -21.04 -8.18 -3.02
C ASP A 5 -20.81 -6.72 -3.46
N ALA A 6 -19.64 -6.15 -3.17
CA ALA A 6 -19.28 -4.80 -3.60
C ALA A 6 -18.97 -4.69 -5.10
N TRP A 7 -18.50 -5.78 -5.72
CA TRP A 7 -18.14 -5.80 -7.15
C TRP A 7 -19.36 -5.67 -8.07
N ASP A 8 -20.56 -5.98 -7.58
CA ASP A 8 -21.82 -5.68 -8.28
C ASP A 8 -22.03 -4.16 -8.48
N VAL A 9 -21.36 -3.33 -7.67
CA VAL A 9 -21.43 -1.86 -7.75
C VAL A 9 -20.15 -1.27 -8.35
N SER A 10 -18.98 -1.73 -7.90
CA SER A 10 -17.68 -1.24 -8.41
C SER A 10 -16.55 -2.22 -8.18
N THR A 11 -15.70 -2.36 -9.19
CA THR A 11 -14.44 -3.13 -9.15
C THR A 11 -13.20 -2.22 -9.09
N GLY A 12 -13.36 -0.91 -8.89
CA GLY A 12 -12.26 0.07 -8.87
C GLY A 12 -11.74 0.51 -10.25
N GLY A 13 -12.51 0.28 -11.32
CA GLY A 13 -12.10 0.65 -12.69
C GLY A 13 -11.75 2.13 -12.83
N GLY A 14 -10.61 2.43 -13.45
CA GLY A 14 -10.13 3.80 -13.68
C GLY A 14 -9.55 4.51 -12.46
N VAL A 15 -9.58 3.88 -11.28
CA VAL A 15 -8.96 4.40 -10.06
C VAL A 15 -7.49 3.99 -10.03
N VAL A 16 -6.60 4.98 -9.90
CA VAL A 16 -5.16 4.76 -9.71
C VAL A 16 -4.86 4.62 -8.24
N VAL A 17 -4.30 3.47 -7.85
CA VAL A 17 -3.83 3.17 -6.50
C VAL A 17 -2.31 3.11 -6.50
N ALA A 18 -1.69 4.04 -5.78
CA ALA A 18 -0.26 4.08 -5.58
C ALA A 18 0.17 3.15 -4.44
N ILE A 19 1.13 2.28 -4.72
CA ILE A 19 1.73 1.36 -3.76
C ILE A 19 3.11 1.88 -3.41
N LEU A 20 3.23 2.57 -2.28
CA LEU A 20 4.50 3.10 -1.76
C LEU A 20 5.15 2.02 -0.90
N ASP A 21 6.08 1.27 -1.50
CA ASP A 21 6.61 0.03 -0.92
C ASP A 21 7.98 -0.35 -1.51
N SER A 22 8.34 -1.64 -1.54
CA SER A 22 9.57 -2.18 -2.10
C SER A 22 9.59 -2.26 -3.63
N GLY A 23 8.52 -1.84 -4.30
CA GLY A 23 8.34 -1.88 -5.75
C GLY A 23 7.31 -2.92 -6.20
N LEU A 24 7.30 -3.22 -7.50
CA LEU A 24 6.39 -4.20 -8.09
C LEU A 24 7.12 -5.15 -9.05
N SER A 25 6.70 -6.40 -9.08
CA SER A 25 7.01 -7.30 -10.20
C SER A 25 6.28 -6.81 -11.47
N LEU A 26 6.91 -5.89 -12.20
CA LEU A 26 6.29 -5.12 -13.29
C LEU A 26 5.68 -5.97 -14.42
N ASN A 27 6.16 -7.20 -14.60
CA ASN A 27 5.67 -8.13 -15.62
C ASN A 27 4.76 -9.24 -15.04
N HIS A 28 4.27 -9.08 -13.80
CA HIS A 28 3.43 -10.11 -13.19
C HIS A 28 2.07 -10.19 -13.93
N PRO A 29 1.64 -11.39 -14.36
CA PRO A 29 0.46 -11.57 -15.23
C PRO A 29 -0.82 -11.00 -14.62
N GLU A 30 -0.94 -11.04 -13.29
CA GLU A 30 -2.08 -10.45 -12.56
C GLU A 30 -2.33 -8.97 -12.87
N PHE A 31 -1.30 -8.18 -13.16
CA PHE A 31 -1.42 -6.74 -13.39
C PHE A 31 -1.32 -6.34 -14.87
N SER A 32 -1.39 -7.31 -15.79
CA SER A 32 -1.25 -7.05 -17.24
C SER A 32 -2.21 -5.97 -17.72
N GLY A 33 -1.67 -4.91 -18.33
CA GLY A 33 -2.44 -3.75 -18.82
C GLY A 33 -2.97 -2.80 -17.74
N ARG A 34 -2.65 -3.03 -16.45
CA ARG A 34 -3.16 -2.26 -15.30
C ARG A 34 -2.05 -1.70 -14.42
N VAL A 35 -0.86 -1.50 -14.99
CA VAL A 35 0.26 -0.81 -14.33
C VAL A 35 0.57 0.47 -15.08
N VAL A 36 0.61 1.60 -14.37
CA VAL A 36 1.08 2.88 -14.90
C VAL A 36 2.52 3.14 -14.50
N GLN A 37 3.17 4.11 -15.16
CA GLN A 37 4.56 4.46 -14.88
C GLN A 37 4.76 4.84 -13.41
N GLY A 38 5.54 4.01 -12.72
CA GLY A 38 6.01 4.23 -11.36
C GLY A 38 7.31 5.01 -11.27
N TYR A 39 7.87 5.07 -10.07
CA TYR A 39 9.21 5.61 -9.83
C TYR A 39 9.92 4.90 -8.68
N ASN A 40 11.25 4.87 -8.74
CA ASN A 40 12.11 4.26 -7.74
C ASN A 40 12.96 5.35 -7.09
N PHE A 41 12.59 5.74 -5.88
CA PHE A 41 13.28 6.75 -5.08
C PHE A 41 14.51 6.19 -4.36
N VAL A 42 14.64 4.87 -4.27
CA VAL A 42 15.83 4.23 -3.68
C VAL A 42 17.06 4.39 -4.57
N ASN A 43 16.89 4.35 -5.90
CA ASN A 43 17.99 4.48 -6.85
C ASN A 43 17.79 5.55 -7.94
N ASN A 44 16.75 6.39 -7.82
CA ASN A 44 16.42 7.47 -8.75
C ASN A 44 16.22 7.00 -10.20
N SER A 45 15.36 6.01 -10.40
CA SER A 45 15.04 5.47 -11.72
C SER A 45 13.54 5.36 -11.96
N THR A 46 13.14 5.25 -13.23
CA THR A 46 11.75 4.95 -13.61
C THR A 46 11.41 3.46 -13.45
N GLU A 47 12.37 2.62 -13.08
CA GLU A 47 12.14 1.20 -12.84
C GLU A 47 11.84 0.93 -11.36
N ALA A 48 10.57 1.03 -10.99
CA ALA A 48 10.04 0.66 -9.67
C ALA A 48 9.92 -0.87 -9.49
N ARG A 49 10.98 -1.60 -9.83
CA ARG A 49 11.04 -3.06 -9.76
C ARG A 49 11.17 -3.52 -8.32
N ASP A 50 10.36 -4.51 -7.95
CA ASP A 50 10.49 -5.18 -6.66
C ASP A 50 11.74 -6.05 -6.59
N ASP A 51 12.42 -6.00 -5.46
CA ASP A 51 13.60 -6.80 -5.11
C ASP A 51 13.50 -7.39 -3.68
N ASN A 52 12.35 -7.23 -3.02
CA ASN A 52 12.05 -7.79 -1.70
C ASN A 52 10.87 -8.79 -1.79
N GLY A 53 9.76 -8.38 -2.42
CA GLY A 53 8.52 -9.15 -2.55
C GLY A 53 7.34 -8.57 -1.79
N HIS A 54 7.58 -7.73 -0.77
CA HIS A 54 6.53 -7.11 0.03
C HIS A 54 5.60 -6.23 -0.82
N GLY A 55 6.15 -5.33 -1.65
CA GLY A 55 5.35 -4.44 -2.49
C GLY A 55 4.51 -5.19 -3.53
N THR A 56 5.05 -6.26 -4.12
CA THR A 56 4.26 -7.14 -5.00
C THR A 56 3.14 -7.84 -4.25
N HIS A 57 3.35 -8.27 -3.00
CA HIS A 57 2.32 -8.89 -2.18
C HIS A 57 1.19 -7.92 -1.82
N VAL A 58 1.56 -6.71 -1.39
CA VAL A 58 0.61 -5.63 -1.10
C VAL A 58 -0.20 -5.24 -2.34
N ALA A 59 0.46 -5.05 -3.48
CA ALA A 59 -0.21 -4.72 -4.74
C ALA A 59 -1.22 -5.79 -5.18
N GLY A 60 -0.92 -7.07 -4.90
CA GLY A 60 -1.83 -8.16 -5.23
C GLY A 60 -3.11 -8.17 -4.40
N ILE A 61 -3.01 -7.88 -3.10
CA ILE A 61 -4.18 -7.75 -2.22
C ILE A 61 -5.09 -6.64 -2.76
N VAL A 62 -4.50 -5.52 -3.16
CA VAL A 62 -5.24 -4.38 -3.73
C VAL A 62 -5.89 -4.76 -5.05
N GLY A 63 -5.15 -5.34 -6.00
CA GLY A 63 -5.58 -5.33 -7.40
C GLY A 63 -5.14 -6.49 -8.27
N MET A 64 -4.96 -7.71 -7.74
CA MET A 64 -4.96 -8.91 -8.61
C MET A 64 -6.22 -8.95 -9.48
N GLY A 65 -6.08 -9.48 -10.69
CA GLY A 65 -7.14 -9.43 -11.69
C GLY A 65 -8.30 -10.36 -11.34
N ILE A 66 -9.48 -10.07 -11.90
CA ILE A 66 -10.62 -10.97 -11.86
C ILE A 66 -10.73 -11.73 -13.19
N ASP A 67 -11.14 -13.00 -13.14
CA ASP A 67 -11.44 -13.85 -14.30
C ASP A 67 -10.34 -13.98 -15.37
N ASN A 68 -9.07 -13.87 -14.97
CA ASN A 68 -7.91 -13.97 -15.88
C ASN A 68 -7.32 -15.40 -15.96
N GLY A 69 -7.86 -16.36 -15.21
CA GLY A 69 -7.37 -17.74 -15.14
C GLY A 69 -6.03 -17.91 -14.41
N VAL A 70 -5.58 -16.90 -13.67
CA VAL A 70 -4.33 -16.86 -12.91
C VAL A 70 -4.64 -16.59 -11.44
N GLY A 71 -3.90 -17.22 -10.53
CA GLY A 71 -3.86 -16.85 -9.12
C GLY A 71 -5.21 -16.71 -8.40
N SER A 72 -5.46 -15.53 -7.86
CA SER A 72 -6.64 -15.16 -7.07
C SER A 72 -7.06 -13.72 -7.44
N VAL A 73 -7.99 -13.12 -6.70
CA VAL A 73 -8.57 -11.80 -6.99
C VAL A 73 -8.26 -10.80 -5.88
N GLY A 74 -7.96 -9.55 -6.26
CA GLY A 74 -7.73 -8.44 -5.34
C GLY A 74 -9.03 -7.77 -4.91
N ILE A 75 -8.96 -6.85 -3.95
CA ILE A 75 -10.13 -6.11 -3.46
C ILE A 75 -10.74 -5.20 -4.53
N ALA A 76 -9.90 -4.57 -5.35
CA ALA A 76 -10.27 -3.71 -6.47
C ALA A 76 -9.67 -4.26 -7.77
N PRO A 77 -10.24 -5.34 -8.34
CA PRO A 77 -9.58 -6.11 -9.39
C PRO A 77 -9.41 -5.37 -10.73
N ASN A 78 -10.11 -4.24 -10.93
CA ASN A 78 -9.96 -3.38 -12.11
C ASN A 78 -9.23 -2.06 -11.80
N ALA A 79 -8.68 -1.90 -10.59
CA ALA A 79 -7.83 -0.77 -10.26
C ALA A 79 -6.54 -0.77 -11.09
N ILE A 80 -5.98 0.42 -11.28
CA ILE A 80 -4.71 0.66 -11.94
C ILE A 80 -3.65 0.84 -10.86
N ILE A 81 -2.57 0.05 -10.92
CA ILE A 81 -1.49 0.07 -9.94
C ILE A 81 -0.38 1.03 -10.37
N MET A 82 0.01 1.93 -9.47
CA MET A 82 1.18 2.79 -9.62
C MET A 82 2.25 2.37 -8.61
N PRO A 83 3.31 1.64 -9.03
CA PRO A 83 4.35 1.21 -8.13
C PRO A 83 5.30 2.36 -7.80
N ILE A 84 5.50 2.65 -6.52
CA ILE A 84 6.42 3.68 -6.06
C ILE A 84 7.37 3.04 -5.07
N LYS A 85 8.61 2.79 -5.51
CA LYS A 85 9.62 2.13 -4.68
C LYS A 85 10.29 3.15 -3.77
N VAL A 86 9.99 3.06 -2.49
CA VAL A 86 10.57 3.87 -1.39
C VAL A 86 11.26 3.02 -0.33
N LEU A 87 11.11 1.68 -0.42
CA LEU A 87 11.79 0.72 0.44
C LEU A 87 12.84 -0.05 -0.37
N ASP A 88 14.01 -0.30 0.20
CA ASP A 88 15.09 -1.08 -0.38
C ASP A 88 14.82 -2.60 -0.30
N SER A 89 15.80 -3.41 -0.70
CA SER A 89 15.67 -4.87 -0.71
C SER A 89 15.54 -5.49 0.68
N GLU A 90 15.95 -4.78 1.73
CA GLU A 90 15.82 -5.19 3.13
C GLU A 90 14.55 -4.61 3.77
N ASN A 91 13.69 -3.96 2.96
CA ASN A 91 12.43 -3.33 3.35
C ASN A 91 12.59 -2.08 4.25
N PHE A 92 13.71 -1.39 4.13
CA PHE A 92 13.96 -0.11 4.80
C PHE A 92 13.86 1.06 3.83
N GLY A 93 13.35 2.20 4.28
CA GLY A 93 13.23 3.40 3.47
C GLY A 93 13.60 4.65 4.25
N ALA A 94 14.04 5.67 3.53
CA ALA A 94 14.31 6.98 4.10
C ALA A 94 13.07 7.88 4.02
N LEU A 95 12.90 8.76 5.01
CA LEU A 95 11.71 9.63 5.12
C LEU A 95 11.57 10.58 3.92
N ASP A 96 12.67 11.06 3.37
CA ASP A 96 12.69 11.88 2.16
C ASP A 96 12.13 11.12 0.94
N GLN A 97 12.53 9.86 0.74
CA GLN A 97 12.03 8.99 -0.32
C GLN A 97 10.51 8.75 -0.18
N ILE A 98 10.02 8.54 1.04
CA ILE A 98 8.59 8.39 1.32
C ILE A 98 7.83 9.67 0.96
N ASN A 99 8.33 10.83 1.38
CA ASN A 99 7.69 12.12 1.13
C ASN A 99 7.64 12.45 -0.37
N GLU A 100 8.75 12.27 -1.08
CA GLU A 100 8.81 12.45 -2.53
C GLU A 100 7.88 11.46 -3.25
N GLY A 101 7.78 10.23 -2.75
CA GLY A 101 6.84 9.23 -3.23
C GLY A 101 5.38 9.66 -3.12
N ILE A 102 4.97 10.24 -1.98
CA ILE A 102 3.61 10.75 -1.76
C ILE A 102 3.30 11.87 -2.77
N VAL A 103 4.19 12.86 -2.85
CA VAL A 103 4.03 14.01 -3.77
C VAL A 103 3.99 13.54 -5.22
N PHE A 104 4.83 12.59 -5.60
CA PHE A 104 4.83 11.99 -6.95
C PHE A 104 3.50 11.30 -7.25
N ALA A 105 2.98 10.48 -6.33
CA ALA A 105 1.71 9.77 -6.49
C ALA A 105 0.56 10.74 -6.78
N VAL A 106 0.42 11.78 -5.96
CA VAL A 106 -0.60 12.81 -6.09
C VAL A 106 -0.49 13.51 -7.45
N ASN A 107 0.71 13.98 -7.81
CA ASN A 107 0.95 14.67 -9.09
C ASN A 107 0.74 13.78 -10.32
N ARG A 108 0.82 12.45 -10.17
CA ARG A 108 0.56 11.47 -11.23
C ARG A 108 -0.88 10.95 -11.23
N GLY A 109 -1.77 11.54 -10.42
CA GLY A 109 -3.20 11.27 -10.45
C GLY A 109 -3.63 10.05 -9.65
N ALA A 110 -2.81 9.59 -8.70
CA ALA A 110 -3.27 8.61 -7.72
C ALA A 110 -4.48 9.15 -6.94
N LYS A 111 -5.45 8.28 -6.67
CA LYS A 111 -6.61 8.59 -5.81
C LYS A 111 -6.53 7.92 -4.46
N VAL A 112 -5.73 6.87 -4.36
CA VAL A 112 -5.41 6.18 -3.12
C VAL A 112 -3.90 5.96 -3.06
N ILE A 113 -3.30 6.22 -1.90
CA ILE A 113 -1.92 5.90 -1.57
C ILE A 113 -1.95 4.85 -0.45
N ASN A 114 -1.39 3.68 -0.72
CA ASN A 114 -1.20 2.63 0.29
C ASN A 114 0.25 2.63 0.77
N MET A 115 0.43 2.75 2.09
CA MET A 115 1.71 2.67 2.78
C MET A 115 1.67 1.54 3.81
N SER A 116 2.04 0.33 3.38
CA SER A 116 2.21 -0.83 4.27
C SER A 116 3.56 -0.78 5.00
N LEU A 117 3.87 0.38 5.57
CA LEU A 117 5.10 0.71 6.26
C LEU A 117 4.76 1.53 7.51
N ALA A 118 5.64 1.47 8.49
CA ALA A 118 5.44 2.17 9.75
C ALA A 118 6.78 2.50 10.40
N SER A 119 6.86 3.65 11.07
CA SER A 119 8.02 4.07 11.85
C SER A 119 7.58 4.64 13.20
N ARG A 120 8.43 4.47 14.22
CA ARG A 120 8.26 5.15 15.52
C ARG A 120 8.67 6.62 15.45
N GLU A 121 9.39 7.01 14.41
CA GLU A 121 9.91 8.37 14.28
C GLU A 121 8.83 9.31 13.78
N LYS A 122 8.46 10.28 14.62
CA LYS A 122 7.63 11.40 14.21
C LYS A 122 8.46 12.35 13.36
N SER A 123 8.22 12.38 12.05
CA SER A 123 8.74 13.44 11.18
C SER A 123 7.80 14.64 11.23
N LEU A 124 8.08 15.59 12.13
CA LEU A 124 7.19 16.69 12.49
C LEU A 124 6.87 17.70 11.37
N VAL A 125 7.57 17.68 10.24
CA VAL A 125 7.37 18.70 9.19
C VAL A 125 7.22 18.06 7.82
N LEU A 126 8.25 17.38 7.32
CA LEU A 126 8.28 16.98 5.91
C LEU A 126 7.22 15.92 5.55
N LEU A 127 6.96 14.96 6.46
CA LEU A 127 5.96 13.91 6.21
C LEU A 127 4.54 14.45 6.38
N GLU A 128 4.30 15.27 7.39
CA GLU A 128 2.99 15.89 7.61
C GLU A 128 2.61 16.83 6.45
N ASP A 129 3.56 17.60 5.91
CA ASP A 129 3.33 18.44 4.72
C ASP A 129 2.97 17.61 3.47
N ALA A 130 3.64 16.48 3.24
CA ALA A 130 3.32 15.60 2.12
C ALA A 130 1.93 14.97 2.27
N LEU A 131 1.54 14.59 3.49
CA LEU A 131 0.20 14.06 3.79
C LEU A 131 -0.88 15.14 3.64
N ASN A 132 -0.62 16.37 4.11
CA ASN A 132 -1.48 17.53 3.87
C ASN A 132 -1.63 17.82 2.37
N PHE A 133 -0.55 17.67 1.60
CA PHE A 133 -0.60 17.82 0.15
C PHE A 133 -1.52 16.76 -0.48
N ALA A 134 -1.43 15.49 -0.07
CA ALA A 134 -2.36 14.46 -0.54
C ALA A 134 -3.82 14.77 -0.17
N ALA A 135 -4.07 15.15 1.09
CA ALA A 135 -5.42 15.47 1.57
C ALA A 135 -6.04 16.67 0.83
N THR A 136 -5.27 17.73 0.58
CA THR A 136 -5.75 18.92 -0.15
C THR A 136 -5.98 18.68 -1.65
N HIS A 137 -5.55 17.53 -2.18
CA HIS A 137 -5.77 17.10 -3.56
C HIS A 137 -6.78 15.93 -3.68
N ASP A 138 -7.57 15.70 -2.63
CA ASP A 138 -8.56 14.62 -2.55
C ASP A 138 -7.97 13.23 -2.82
N VAL A 139 -6.78 12.98 -2.27
CA VAL A 139 -6.11 11.67 -2.33
C VAL A 139 -6.18 11.02 -0.95
N LEU A 140 -6.81 9.84 -0.90
CA LEU A 140 -6.89 9.06 0.34
C LEU A 140 -5.53 8.42 0.62
N VAL A 141 -5.01 8.61 1.83
CA VAL A 141 -3.81 7.94 2.31
C VAL A 141 -4.19 6.89 3.32
N VAL A 142 -3.70 5.66 3.13
CA VAL A 142 -3.95 4.50 4.00
C VAL A 142 -2.61 3.97 4.49
N ALA A 143 -2.47 3.74 5.80
CA ALA A 143 -1.23 3.25 6.38
C ALA A 143 -1.43 2.17 7.44
N ALA A 144 -0.45 1.27 7.55
CA ALA A 144 -0.42 0.23 8.56
C ALA A 144 -0.08 0.79 9.95
N VAL A 145 -0.76 0.28 10.99
CA VAL A 145 -0.52 0.71 12.38
C VAL A 145 0.74 0.11 13.00
N GLY A 146 1.41 -0.83 12.34
CA GLY A 146 2.58 -1.56 12.86
C GLY A 146 2.25 -2.90 13.53
N ASN A 147 3.29 -3.70 13.74
CA ASN A 147 3.21 -5.11 14.14
C ASN A 147 4.01 -5.42 15.43
N GLU A 148 4.08 -4.48 16.35
CA GLU A 148 4.89 -4.56 17.57
C GLU A 148 4.10 -4.99 18.81
N ALA A 149 2.82 -5.38 18.66
CA ALA A 149 1.90 -5.63 19.76
C ALA A 149 1.94 -4.51 20.81
N SER A 150 1.83 -3.27 20.35
CA SER A 150 1.95 -2.06 21.17
C SER A 150 0.83 -1.07 20.91
N ASN A 151 0.61 -0.16 21.86
CA ASN A 151 -0.22 1.03 21.69
C ASN A 151 0.56 2.32 21.41
N THR A 152 1.86 2.18 21.15
CA THR A 152 2.74 3.31 20.84
C THR A 152 2.41 3.87 19.46
N PRO A 153 2.42 5.21 19.29
CA PRO A 153 2.29 5.82 17.99
C PRO A 153 3.21 5.30 16.91
N MET A 154 2.62 5.06 15.74
CA MET A 154 3.34 4.72 14.51
C MET A 154 2.96 5.70 13.40
N TYR A 155 3.96 6.16 12.66
CA TYR A 155 3.82 7.11 11.57
C TYR A 155 4.07 6.41 10.23
N PRO A 156 3.33 6.77 9.17
CA PRO A 156 2.39 7.89 9.07
C PRO A 156 0.98 7.64 9.65
N ALA A 157 0.66 6.42 10.10
CA ALA A 157 -0.71 6.05 10.49
C ALA A 157 -1.33 6.94 11.60
N TRP A 158 -0.55 7.48 12.54
CA TRP A 158 -1.09 8.37 13.58
C TRP A 158 -1.51 9.77 13.05
N TYR A 159 -1.09 10.19 11.86
CA TYR A 159 -1.47 11.51 11.34
C TYR A 159 -2.95 11.56 10.94
N ASP A 160 -3.65 12.63 11.32
CA ASP A 160 -5.10 12.83 11.04
C ASP A 160 -5.47 12.73 9.55
N GLN A 161 -4.51 13.03 8.66
CA GLN A 161 -4.68 12.96 7.21
C GLN A 161 -4.59 11.52 6.66
N THR A 162 -4.27 10.55 7.51
CA THR A 162 -4.01 9.16 7.16
C THR A 162 -5.04 8.24 7.80
N MET A 163 -5.59 7.32 7.01
CA MET A 163 -6.44 6.25 7.53
C MET A 163 -5.56 5.13 8.10
N ALA A 164 -5.62 4.94 9.41
CA ALA A 164 -4.88 3.95 10.16
C ALA A 164 -5.60 2.59 10.18
N ILE A 165 -4.92 1.55 9.68
CA ILE A 165 -5.48 0.20 9.56
C ILE A 165 -4.80 -0.79 10.51
N SER A 166 -5.58 -1.37 11.42
CA SER A 166 -5.18 -2.52 12.25
C SER A 166 -5.54 -3.85 11.61
N ALA A 167 -4.92 -4.93 12.11
CA ALA A 167 -5.07 -6.26 11.55
C ALA A 167 -5.93 -7.20 12.41
N THR A 168 -6.74 -7.99 11.73
CA THR A 168 -7.52 -9.11 12.28
C THR A 168 -7.06 -10.44 11.69
N ASN A 169 -7.39 -11.52 12.39
CA ASN A 169 -7.19 -12.88 11.90
C ASN A 169 -8.37 -13.39 11.07
N PRO A 170 -8.26 -14.56 10.41
CA PRO A 170 -9.34 -15.12 9.59
C PRO A 170 -10.64 -15.43 10.35
N LYS A 171 -10.65 -15.31 11.68
CA LYS A 171 -11.84 -15.48 12.54
C LYS A 171 -12.41 -14.13 13.01
N ASP A 172 -12.00 -13.03 12.38
CA ASP A 172 -12.34 -11.64 12.76
C ASP A 172 -11.96 -11.26 14.21
N ASN A 173 -11.00 -11.97 14.82
CA ASN A 173 -10.43 -11.54 16.10
C ASN A 173 -9.23 -10.63 15.85
N PHE A 174 -8.94 -9.75 16.80
CA PHE A 174 -7.73 -8.94 16.78
C PHE A 174 -6.48 -9.83 16.62
N TRP A 175 -5.61 -9.48 15.68
CA TRP A 175 -4.37 -10.22 15.48
C TRP A 175 -3.35 -9.80 16.55
N GLY A 176 -2.83 -10.76 17.31
CA GLY A 176 -2.03 -10.48 18.50
C GLY A 176 -0.73 -9.69 18.28
N LEU A 177 -0.28 -9.52 17.03
CA LEU A 177 0.87 -8.69 16.69
C LEU A 177 0.50 -7.28 16.24
N SER A 178 -0.76 -7.03 15.86
CA SER A 178 -1.20 -5.69 15.43
C SER A 178 -1.01 -4.69 16.56
N ASN A 179 -0.58 -3.47 16.22
CA ASN A 179 -0.70 -2.34 17.15
C ASN A 179 -2.16 -1.89 17.27
N TRP A 180 -2.45 -1.12 18.33
CA TRP A 180 -3.80 -0.64 18.66
C TRP A 180 -3.81 0.74 19.32
N GLY A 181 -4.98 1.35 19.41
CA GLY A 181 -5.23 2.56 20.18
C GLY A 181 -6.42 3.35 19.65
N GLU A 182 -6.77 4.45 20.33
CA GLU A 182 -7.89 5.32 19.91
C GLU A 182 -7.63 6.06 18.60
N TRP A 183 -6.37 6.08 18.15
CA TRP A 183 -5.89 6.66 16.89
C TRP A 183 -6.05 5.73 15.68
N VAL A 184 -6.53 4.50 15.89
CA VAL A 184 -6.78 3.54 14.81
C VAL A 184 -8.19 3.74 14.27
N ASP A 185 -8.34 3.94 12.96
CA ASP A 185 -9.64 4.19 12.35
C ASP A 185 -10.46 2.91 12.17
N ILE A 186 -9.86 1.90 11.53
CA ILE A 186 -10.55 0.64 11.20
C ILE A 186 -9.61 -0.57 11.29
N SER A 187 -10.20 -1.75 11.20
CA SER A 187 -9.50 -3.03 11.15
C SER A 187 -9.85 -3.81 9.89
N ALA A 188 -8.88 -4.55 9.36
CA ALA A 188 -9.03 -5.39 8.17
C ALA A 188 -8.30 -6.74 8.36
N PRO A 189 -8.60 -7.78 7.56
CA PRO A 189 -7.86 -9.05 7.61
C PRO A 189 -6.38 -8.84 7.27
N GLY A 190 -5.47 -9.29 8.15
CA GLY A 190 -4.02 -9.10 8.00
C GLY A 190 -3.16 -10.32 8.37
N GLU A 191 -3.71 -11.30 9.10
CA GLU A 191 -3.00 -12.55 9.37
C GLU A 191 -3.12 -13.53 8.19
N THR A 192 -1.97 -14.01 7.69
CA THR A 192 -1.88 -15.06 6.64
C THR A 192 -2.69 -14.73 5.37
N VAL A 193 -2.47 -13.52 4.83
CA VAL A 193 -3.11 -13.11 3.57
C VAL A 193 -2.33 -13.69 2.38
N TRP A 194 -3.01 -14.47 1.54
CA TRP A 194 -2.44 -14.99 0.29
C TRP A 194 -2.49 -13.92 -0.80
N SER A 195 -1.38 -13.72 -1.50
CA SER A 195 -1.27 -12.73 -2.57
C SER A 195 -0.12 -13.07 -3.52
N THR A 196 0.05 -12.27 -4.56
CA THR A 196 1.21 -12.31 -5.45
C THR A 196 2.52 -12.19 -4.68
N TRP A 197 3.59 -12.76 -5.22
CA TRP A 197 4.91 -12.68 -4.60
C TRP A 197 5.97 -12.49 -5.68
N TRP A 198 7.01 -11.72 -5.36
CA TRP A 198 8.18 -11.62 -6.23
C TRP A 198 9.06 -12.87 -6.08
N LYS A 199 9.39 -13.53 -7.20
CA LYS A 199 10.38 -14.60 -7.22
C LYS A 199 11.68 -14.08 -7.83
N LYS A 200 12.80 -14.22 -7.11
CA LYS A 200 14.13 -14.00 -7.67
C LYS A 200 14.44 -15.11 -8.69
N GLY A 201 14.36 -14.78 -9.98
CA GLY A 201 14.75 -15.67 -11.08
C GLY A 201 13.54 -16.23 -11.85
N GLY A 202 13.34 -15.63 -13.02
CA GLY A 202 12.61 -16.14 -14.18
C GLY A 202 13.22 -15.51 -15.42
#